data_AF-A0A542HUC7-F1
#
_entry.id   AF-A0A542HUC7-F1
#
_cell.length_a   1.000
_cell.length_b   1.000
_cell.length_c   1.000
_cell.angle_alpha   90.00
_cell.angle_beta   90.00
_cell.angle_gamma   90.00
#
_symmetry.space_group_name_H-M   'P 1'
#
loop_
_entity.id
_entity.type
_entity.pdbx_description
1 polymer ?
#
loop_
_entity_poly.entity_id
_entity_poly.type
_entity_poly.pdbx_seq_one_letter_code
_entity_poly.pdbx_strand_id
1 'polypeptide(L)'
;MVCYPNPPAFYTAVADHIRAARSEIRLTYVRLHPPTHWGSTEPASCYDTVLQWARDNSAECASVRRIIGVPERRGVPKATYFEWPRQHQEEVKDLYTYEARVMPWSASCAWYNMGLIDDTVTFLSFSGAGRRQLTGFSVENPQFLAYFADSSDQAWGALEPLDTYVTRHSAPTPHPAGPPPAEARRPDPTAPEPPPHKGH
;
A
#
# COMPACT_ATOMS: atom_id res chain seq x y z
N MET A 1 3.04 26.84 -11.50
CA MET A 1 2.70 25.46 -11.89
C MET A 1 3.59 25.07 -13.06
N VAL A 2 4.23 23.90 -12.99
CA VAL A 2 5.10 23.37 -14.05
C VAL A 2 4.54 22.04 -14.53
N CYS A 3 4.26 21.91 -15.82
CA CYS A 3 3.82 20.67 -16.45
C CYS A 3 5.01 19.96 -17.08
N TYR A 4 5.19 18.67 -16.79
CA TYR A 4 6.35 17.92 -17.26
C TYR A 4 6.03 17.15 -18.55
N PRO A 5 6.89 17.23 -19.58
CA PRO A 5 6.59 16.73 -20.91
C PRO A 5 6.62 15.19 -21.03
N ASN A 6 7.28 14.50 -20.09
CA ASN A 6 7.44 13.05 -20.09
C ASN A 6 7.69 12.53 -18.65
N PRO A 7 7.60 11.20 -18.40
CA PRO A 7 7.83 10.65 -17.07
C PRO A 7 9.25 10.92 -16.53
N PRO A 8 10.33 10.77 -17.31
CA PRO A 8 11.69 11.06 -16.82
C PRO A 8 11.83 12.48 -16.27
N ALA A 9 11.39 13.50 -17.01
CA ALA A 9 11.47 14.89 -16.56
C ALA A 9 10.69 15.12 -15.25
N PHE A 10 9.53 14.48 -15.09
CA PHE A 10 8.75 14.54 -13.86
C PHE A 10 9.51 13.89 -12.69
N TYR A 11 9.96 12.65 -12.84
CA TYR A 11 10.62 11.91 -11.75
C TYR A 11 11.99 12.50 -11.38
N THR A 12 12.74 13.06 -12.34
CA THR A 12 13.96 13.82 -12.05
C THR A 12 13.66 15.03 -11.17
N ALA A 13 12.65 15.84 -11.53
CA ALA A 13 12.29 17.02 -10.74
C ALA A 13 11.81 16.66 -9.33
N VAL A 14 11.04 15.57 -9.19
CA VAL A 14 10.63 15.05 -7.87
C VAL A 14 11.87 14.62 -7.07
N ALA A 15 12.77 13.85 -7.66
CA ALA A 15 13.98 13.36 -6.99
C ALA A 15 14.90 14.51 -6.55
N ASP A 16 15.04 15.55 -7.36
CA ASP A 16 15.84 16.74 -7.02
C ASP A 16 15.27 17.47 -5.80
N HIS A 17 13.94 17.61 -5.73
CA HIS A 17 13.29 18.21 -4.56
C HIS A 17 13.38 17.32 -3.32
N ILE A 18 13.27 16.00 -3.46
CA ILE A 18 13.46 15.07 -2.34
C ILE A 18 14.87 15.23 -1.78
N ARG A 19 15.90 15.28 -2.62
CA ARG A 19 17.29 15.46 -2.16
C ARG A 19 17.50 16.79 -1.42
N ALA A 20 16.76 17.83 -1.82
CA ALA A 20 16.84 19.15 -1.21
C ALA A 20 15.93 19.32 0.02
N ALA A 21 15.05 18.34 0.30
CA ALA A 21 14.08 18.40 1.39
C ALA A 21 14.79 18.45 2.75
N ARG A 22 14.20 19.17 3.69
CA ARG A 22 14.81 19.48 5.00
C ARG A 22 14.06 18.88 6.17
N SER A 23 12.78 18.57 6.02
CA SER A 23 11.92 18.25 7.17
C SER A 23 10.91 17.15 6.88
N GLU A 24 10.07 17.28 5.86
CA GLU A 24 8.94 16.38 5.69
C GLU A 24 8.71 16.01 4.23
N ILE A 25 8.45 14.73 4.00
CA ILE A 25 8.06 14.20 2.68
C ILE A 25 6.79 13.38 2.85
N ARG A 26 5.68 13.81 2.25
CA ARG A 26 4.41 13.06 2.25
C ARG A 26 4.12 12.53 0.85
N LEU A 27 3.93 11.23 0.72
CA LEU A 27 3.80 10.55 -0.58
C LEU A 27 2.55 9.68 -0.61
N THR A 28 1.92 9.59 -1.78
CA THR A 28 0.89 8.58 -2.04
C THR A 28 1.30 7.73 -3.25
N TYR A 29 1.13 6.41 -3.14
CA TYR A 29 1.24 5.48 -4.25
C TYR A 29 -0.04 4.67 -4.37
N VAL A 30 -0.89 5.03 -5.34
CA VAL A 30 -2.19 4.38 -5.57
C VAL A 30 -2.30 4.02 -7.04
N ARG A 31 -1.94 2.78 -7.36
CA ARG A 31 -1.93 2.24 -8.73
C ARG A 31 -2.44 0.81 -8.73
N LEU A 32 -2.81 0.30 -9.90
CA LEU A 32 -3.20 -1.10 -10.09
C LEU A 32 -2.00 -2.06 -10.09
N HIS A 33 -0.79 -1.55 -10.30
CA HIS A 33 0.43 -2.32 -10.42
C HIS A 33 1.50 -1.76 -9.48
N PRO A 34 2.37 -2.62 -8.92
CA PRO A 34 3.49 -2.17 -8.09
C PRO A 34 4.49 -1.35 -8.92
N PRO A 35 5.35 -0.52 -8.28
CA PRO A 35 6.30 0.36 -8.99
C PRO A 35 7.21 -0.39 -9.96
N THR A 36 7.56 -1.64 -9.64
CA THR A 36 8.47 -2.50 -10.43
C THR A 36 7.84 -3.08 -11.70
N HIS A 37 6.51 -2.97 -11.87
CA HIS A 37 5.79 -3.65 -12.94
C HIS A 37 6.23 -3.24 -14.35
N TRP A 38 6.58 -1.97 -14.56
CA TRP A 38 6.87 -1.43 -15.89
C TRP A 38 8.35 -1.48 -16.27
N GLY A 39 9.22 -1.99 -15.40
CA GLY A 39 10.67 -2.11 -15.66
C GLY A 39 11.38 -0.79 -15.98
N SER A 40 10.72 0.35 -15.78
CA SER A 40 11.28 1.67 -16.05
C SER A 40 12.16 2.11 -14.89
N THR A 41 13.33 2.62 -15.18
CA THR A 41 14.35 3.00 -14.19
C THR A 41 13.97 4.24 -13.37
N GLU A 42 13.12 5.11 -13.91
CA GLU A 42 12.86 6.44 -13.34
C GLU A 42 11.97 6.42 -12.09
N PRO A 43 10.81 5.72 -12.06
CA PRO A 43 10.02 5.57 -10.84
C PRO A 43 10.78 4.82 -9.73
N ALA A 44 11.59 3.82 -10.11
CA ALA A 44 12.44 3.09 -9.18
C ALA A 44 13.51 4.02 -8.56
N SER A 45 14.20 4.81 -9.39
CA SER A 45 15.19 5.79 -8.92
C SER A 45 14.59 6.85 -7.98
N CYS A 46 13.37 7.31 -8.26
CA CYS A 46 12.67 8.23 -7.37
C CYS A 46 12.38 7.59 -6.00
N TYR A 47 11.99 6.32 -5.98
CA TYR A 47 11.73 5.58 -4.75
C TYR A 47 13.02 5.36 -3.94
N ASP A 48 14.10 4.94 -4.60
CA ASP A 48 15.41 4.79 -3.97
C ASP A 48 15.90 6.11 -3.37
N THR A 49 15.65 7.23 -4.06
CA THR A 49 15.99 8.57 -3.56
C THR A 49 15.25 8.91 -2.26
N VAL A 50 13.98 8.50 -2.10
CA VAL A 50 13.24 8.68 -0.84
C VAL A 50 13.84 7.85 0.28
N LEU A 51 14.12 6.57 0.02
CA LEU A 51 14.71 5.68 1.02
C LEU A 51 16.09 6.15 1.46
N GLN A 52 16.90 6.61 0.50
CA GLN A 52 18.21 7.17 0.78
C GLN A 52 18.09 8.45 1.62
N TRP A 53 17.19 9.37 1.25
CA TRP A 53 16.96 10.58 2.04
C TRP A 53 16.52 10.25 3.48
N ALA A 54 15.62 9.29 3.67
CA ALA A 54 15.17 8.87 4.99
C ALA A 54 16.32 8.32 5.87
N ARG A 55 17.24 7.55 5.26
CA ARG A 55 18.45 7.04 5.94
C ARG A 55 19.41 8.17 6.32
N ASP A 56 19.67 9.09 5.40
CA ASP A 56 20.66 10.15 5.58
C ASP A 56 20.18 11.24 6.56
N ASN A 57 18.87 11.42 6.69
CA ASN A 57 18.26 12.45 7.52
C ASN A 57 17.62 11.86 8.78
N SER A 58 18.27 10.92 9.47
CA SER A 58 17.73 10.33 10.70
C SER A 58 17.68 11.28 11.92
N ALA A 59 17.81 12.59 11.71
CA ALA A 59 17.86 13.60 12.76
C ALA A 59 16.46 13.93 13.31
N GLU A 60 16.44 14.49 14.53
CA GLU A 60 15.21 14.97 15.18
C GLU A 60 14.49 15.96 14.26
N CYS A 61 13.25 15.66 13.88
CA CYS A 61 12.33 16.43 13.02
C CYS A 61 12.26 16.06 11.52
N ALA A 62 13.07 15.12 11.01
CA ALA A 62 12.89 14.63 9.65
C ALA A 62 11.85 13.50 9.59
N SER A 63 10.96 13.51 8.60
CA SER A 63 9.97 12.44 8.42
C SER A 63 9.56 12.19 6.97
N VAL A 64 9.29 10.93 6.66
CA VAL A 64 8.67 10.46 5.44
C VAL A 64 7.39 9.71 5.81
N ARG A 65 6.27 10.12 5.22
CA ARG A 65 4.98 9.44 5.36
C ARG A 65 4.51 8.96 3.99
N ARG A 66 4.28 7.65 3.84
CA ARG A 66 3.76 7.07 2.59
C ARG A 66 2.42 6.39 2.77
N ILE A 67 1.40 6.83 2.03
CA ILE A 67 0.14 6.10 1.88
C ILE A 67 0.24 5.19 0.66
N ILE A 68 0.00 3.90 0.86
CA ILE A 68 0.01 2.88 -0.19
C ILE A 68 -1.42 2.41 -0.43
N GLY A 69 -1.95 2.70 -1.62
CA GLY A 69 -3.19 2.09 -2.10
C GLY A 69 -2.91 0.65 -2.53
N VAL A 70 -3.51 -0.32 -1.84
CA VAL A 70 -3.38 -1.74 -2.20
C VAL A 70 -4.67 -2.19 -2.86
N PRO A 71 -4.62 -2.65 -4.13
CA PRO A 71 -5.78 -3.22 -4.80
C PRO A 71 -6.29 -4.48 -4.07
N GLU A 72 -7.49 -4.40 -3.52
CA GLU A 72 -8.13 -5.50 -2.80
C GLU A 72 -9.46 -5.93 -3.41
N ARG A 73 -9.79 -7.21 -3.20
CA ARG A 73 -11.13 -7.75 -3.47
C ARG A 73 -11.60 -8.53 -2.25
N ARG A 74 -12.71 -8.08 -1.64
CA ARG A 74 -13.27 -8.69 -0.40
C ARG A 74 -12.25 -8.80 0.73
N GLY A 75 -11.45 -7.76 0.92
CA GLY A 75 -10.43 -7.72 1.97
C GLY A 75 -9.18 -8.55 1.68
N VAL A 76 -9.01 -9.09 0.46
CA VAL A 76 -7.84 -9.88 0.07
C VAL A 76 -7.04 -9.11 -1.00
N PRO A 77 -5.74 -8.83 -0.78
CA PRO A 77 -4.92 -8.20 -1.78
C PRO A 77 -4.57 -9.16 -2.92
N LYS A 78 -4.34 -8.60 -4.11
CA LYS A 78 -3.78 -9.39 -5.22
C LYS A 78 -2.35 -9.84 -4.84
N ALA A 79 -2.09 -11.15 -4.85
CA ALA A 79 -0.81 -11.72 -4.43
C ALA A 79 0.41 -11.07 -5.10
N THR A 80 0.36 -10.84 -6.42
CA THR A 80 1.45 -10.20 -7.17
C THR A 80 1.70 -8.75 -6.75
N TYR A 81 0.69 -8.06 -6.24
CA TYR A 81 0.84 -6.70 -5.73
C TYR A 81 1.32 -6.74 -4.28
N PHE A 82 0.78 -7.65 -3.45
CA PHE A 82 1.11 -7.79 -2.02
C PHE A 82 2.58 -8.06 -1.74
N GLU A 83 3.28 -8.73 -2.67
CA GLU A 83 4.71 -8.96 -2.56
C GLU A 83 5.51 -7.64 -2.43
N TRP A 84 5.07 -6.56 -3.07
CA TRP A 84 5.75 -5.27 -2.96
C TRP A 84 5.58 -4.61 -1.57
N PRO A 85 4.38 -4.43 -0.99
CA PRO A 85 4.23 -3.96 0.38
C PRO A 85 4.99 -4.81 1.40
N ARG A 86 5.06 -6.13 1.19
CA ARG A 86 5.85 -7.04 2.04
C ARG A 86 7.35 -6.74 1.96
N GLN A 87 7.92 -6.63 0.76
CA GLN A 87 9.33 -6.25 0.57
C GLN A 87 9.61 -4.85 1.09
N HIS A 88 8.74 -3.89 0.79
CA HIS A 88 8.85 -2.51 1.27
C HIS A 88 8.87 -2.42 2.79
N GLN A 89 8.04 -3.21 3.48
CA GLN A 89 8.08 -3.28 4.95
C GLN A 89 9.45 -3.74 5.46
N GLU A 90 10.07 -4.74 4.83
CA GLU A 90 11.42 -5.18 5.21
C GLU A 90 12.49 -4.11 4.97
N GLU A 91 12.32 -3.28 3.93
CA GLU A 91 13.25 -2.19 3.59
C GLU A 91 13.18 -1.01 4.57
N VAL A 92 12.01 -0.76 5.16
CA VAL A 92 11.77 0.45 5.98
C VAL A 92 11.58 0.19 7.46
N LYS A 93 11.41 -1.06 7.91
CA LYS A 93 11.11 -1.39 9.32
C LYS A 93 12.09 -0.79 10.35
N ASP A 94 13.35 -0.60 9.96
CA ASP A 94 14.41 -0.09 10.84
C ASP A 94 14.68 1.43 10.61
N LEU A 95 13.89 2.10 9.76
CA LEU A 95 14.03 3.53 9.48
C LEU A 95 13.06 4.34 10.33
N TYR A 96 13.56 4.91 11.43
CA TYR A 96 12.74 5.71 12.37
C TYR A 96 12.04 6.91 11.71
N THR A 97 12.65 7.48 10.66
CA THR A 97 12.10 8.62 9.92
C THR A 97 11.08 8.22 8.87
N TYR A 98 10.79 6.93 8.67
CA TYR A 98 9.93 6.47 7.60
C TYR A 98 8.72 5.71 8.15
N GLU A 99 7.53 6.22 7.86
CA GLU A 99 6.28 5.54 8.15
C GLU A 99 5.49 5.27 6.86
N ALA A 100 4.86 4.10 6.80
CA ALA A 100 3.91 3.77 5.76
C ALA A 100 2.58 3.27 6.31
N ARG A 101 1.50 3.65 5.65
CA ARG A 101 0.14 3.20 5.95
C ARG A 101 -0.55 2.69 4.69
N VAL A 102 -1.47 1.76 4.88
CA VAL A 102 -2.16 1.07 3.79
C VAL A 102 -3.61 1.51 3.70
N MET A 103 -4.00 1.87 2.48
CA MET A 103 -5.38 2.11 2.08
C MET A 103 -5.85 0.94 1.20
N PRO A 104 -6.75 0.07 1.70
CA PRO A 104 -7.49 -0.84 0.85
C PRO A 104 -8.20 -0.04 -0.24
N TRP A 105 -7.89 -0.34 -1.50
CA TRP A 105 -8.29 0.49 -2.63
C TRP A 105 -8.89 -0.36 -3.76
N SER A 106 -9.79 0.24 -4.52
CA SER A 106 -10.39 -0.36 -5.72
C SER A 106 -10.33 0.61 -6.88
N ALA A 107 -10.17 0.08 -8.10
CA ALA A 107 -10.05 0.86 -9.34
C ALA A 107 -11.25 1.80 -9.60
N SER A 108 -12.39 1.53 -9.00
CA SER A 108 -13.62 2.34 -9.09
C SER A 108 -13.56 3.63 -8.27
N CYS A 109 -12.59 3.78 -7.38
CA CYS A 109 -12.40 5.00 -6.59
C CYS A 109 -11.17 5.75 -7.12
N ALA A 110 -11.37 6.94 -7.68
CA ALA A 110 -10.26 7.75 -8.16
C ALA A 110 -9.39 8.23 -6.98
N TRP A 111 -8.07 8.17 -7.15
CA TRP A 111 -7.11 8.72 -6.20
C TRP A 111 -5.94 9.35 -6.95
N TYR A 112 -5.30 10.33 -6.31
CA TYR A 112 -4.16 11.04 -6.89
C TYR A 112 -2.86 10.53 -6.30
N ASN A 113 -1.86 10.32 -7.15
CA ASN A 113 -0.50 10.03 -6.70
C ASN A 113 0.22 11.35 -6.52
N MET A 114 0.64 11.63 -5.31
CA MET A 114 1.05 12.94 -4.85
C MET A 114 2.39 12.84 -4.12
N GLY A 115 3.18 13.92 -4.22
CA GLY A 115 4.30 14.17 -3.34
C GLY A 115 4.27 15.59 -2.80
N LEU A 116 4.20 15.74 -1.49
CA LEU A 116 4.37 17.00 -0.78
C LEU A 116 5.78 16.99 -0.19
N ILE A 117 6.57 18.01 -0.51
CA ILE A 117 7.97 18.11 -0.09
C ILE A 117 8.14 19.40 0.69
N ASP A 118 8.41 19.26 1.98
CA ASP A 118 8.36 20.30 3.00
C ASP A 118 7.07 21.16 2.83
N ASP A 119 7.17 22.45 3.12
CA ASP A 119 6.13 23.45 2.85
C ASP A 119 6.34 24.14 1.49
N THR A 120 7.03 23.50 0.55
CA THR A 120 7.53 24.16 -0.67
C THR A 120 6.76 23.82 -1.93
N VAL A 121 6.49 22.54 -2.18
CA VAL A 121 5.98 22.09 -3.47
C VAL A 121 5.06 20.88 -3.37
N THR A 122 4.00 20.91 -4.19
CA THR A 122 3.12 19.76 -4.42
C THR A 122 3.35 19.19 -5.81
N PHE A 123 3.68 17.91 -5.90
CA PHE A 123 3.73 17.13 -7.12
C PHE A 123 2.48 16.27 -7.27
N LEU A 124 1.91 16.24 -8.47
CA LEU A 124 0.79 15.36 -8.81
C LEU A 124 1.12 14.59 -10.08
N SER A 125 0.99 13.27 -10.02
CA SER A 125 1.19 12.37 -11.16
C SER A 125 -0.11 11.68 -11.57
N PHE A 126 -0.38 11.70 -12.86
CA PHE A 126 -1.59 11.12 -13.44
C PHE A 126 -1.20 9.91 -14.29
N SER A 127 -2.03 8.87 -14.21
CA SER A 127 -1.94 7.72 -15.11
C SER A 127 -3.24 7.68 -15.91
N GLY A 128 -3.18 8.08 -17.18
CA GLY A 128 -4.34 8.06 -18.09
C GLY A 128 -4.22 6.92 -19.11
N ALA A 129 -5.36 6.32 -19.48
CA ALA A 129 -5.46 5.50 -20.68
C ALA A 129 -5.70 6.41 -21.90
N GLY A 130 -4.84 6.37 -22.92
CA GLY A 130 -5.02 7.09 -24.19
C GLY A 130 -3.84 7.97 -24.63
N ARG A 131 -4.03 8.67 -25.76
CA ARG A 131 -2.98 9.43 -26.49
C ARG A 131 -2.56 10.77 -25.86
N ARG A 132 -3.21 11.19 -24.76
CA ARG A 132 -2.80 12.35 -23.95
C ARG A 132 -2.38 11.87 -22.57
N GLN A 133 -1.17 11.33 -22.49
CA GLN A 133 -0.54 10.94 -21.23
C GLN A 133 -0.11 12.20 -20.49
N LEU A 134 -0.99 12.77 -19.67
CA LEU A 134 -0.56 13.78 -18.71
C LEU A 134 0.36 13.09 -17.70
N THR A 135 1.65 13.42 -17.78
CA THR A 135 2.75 12.77 -17.06
C THR A 135 2.91 13.24 -15.62
N GLY A 136 2.45 14.46 -15.33
CA GLY A 136 2.41 15.05 -14.00
C GLY A 136 2.70 16.54 -14.05
N PHE A 137 2.46 17.22 -12.93
CA PHE A 137 2.80 18.62 -12.75
C PHE A 137 3.21 18.90 -11.30
N SER A 138 3.90 20.03 -11.10
CA SER A 138 4.18 20.57 -9.77
C SER A 138 3.57 21.95 -9.58
N VAL A 139 3.24 22.28 -8.32
CA VAL A 139 2.71 23.58 -7.91
C VAL A 139 3.46 24.03 -6.66
N GLU A 140 4.16 25.15 -6.79
CA GLU A 140 4.72 25.91 -5.67
C GLU A 140 3.68 26.97 -5.26
N ASN A 141 2.78 26.59 -4.37
CA ASN A 141 1.78 27.48 -3.80
C ASN A 141 1.39 26.99 -2.40
N PRO A 142 1.61 27.79 -1.34
CA PRO A 142 1.35 27.35 0.03
C PRO A 142 -0.11 26.99 0.32
N GLN A 143 -1.08 27.68 -0.30
CA GLN A 143 -2.50 27.38 -0.09
C GLN A 143 -2.89 26.06 -0.77
N PHE A 144 -2.35 25.81 -1.96
CA PHE A 144 -2.53 24.55 -2.67
C PHE A 144 -1.92 23.40 -1.88
N LEU A 145 -0.71 23.59 -1.36
CA LEU A 145 -0.02 22.61 -0.53
C LEU A 145 -0.80 22.31 0.74
N ALA A 146 -1.23 23.35 1.48
CA ALA A 146 -1.99 23.19 2.71
C ALA A 146 -3.27 22.35 2.52
N TYR A 147 -4.01 22.59 1.42
CA TYR A 147 -5.20 21.80 1.10
C TYR A 147 -4.89 20.29 0.96
N PHE A 148 -3.80 19.96 0.27
CA PHE A 148 -3.39 18.57 0.09
C PHE A 148 -2.75 17.96 1.34
N ALA A 149 -2.05 18.78 2.14
CA ALA A 149 -1.52 18.39 3.44
C ALA A 149 -2.65 17.98 4.38
N ASP A 150 -3.69 18.82 4.52
CA ASP A 150 -4.88 18.54 5.33
C ASP A 150 -5.60 17.26 4.86
N SER A 151 -5.79 17.11 3.53
CA SER A 151 -6.39 15.91 2.97
C SER A 151 -5.55 14.65 3.24
N SER A 152 -4.22 14.78 3.17
CA SER A 152 -3.28 13.70 3.48
C SER A 152 -3.35 13.32 4.96
N ASP A 153 -3.44 14.28 5.88
CA ASP A 153 -3.47 14.04 7.32
C ASP A 153 -4.79 13.39 7.76
N GLN A 154 -5.91 13.84 7.19
CA GLN A 154 -7.22 13.22 7.41
C GLN A 154 -7.23 11.75 6.97
N ALA A 155 -6.66 11.46 5.79
CA ALA A 155 -6.51 10.08 5.33
C ALA A 155 -5.57 9.32 6.27
N TRP A 156 -4.38 9.85 6.54
CA TRP A 156 -3.34 9.21 7.34
C TRP A 156 -3.86 8.67 8.68
N GLY A 157 -4.58 9.50 9.44
CA GLY A 157 -5.12 9.14 10.75
C GLY A 157 -6.09 7.94 10.73
N ALA A 158 -6.75 7.67 9.60
CA ALA A 158 -7.73 6.60 9.45
C ALA A 158 -7.14 5.28 8.89
N LEU A 159 -5.90 5.29 8.42
CA LEU A 159 -5.30 4.14 7.72
C LEU A 159 -4.52 3.21 8.66
N GLU A 160 -4.50 1.92 8.31
CA GLU A 160 -3.76 0.87 9.01
C GLU A 160 -2.24 1.01 8.75
N PRO A 161 -1.38 0.85 9.77
CA PRO A 161 0.07 0.75 9.60
C PRO A 161 0.48 -0.40 8.66
N LEU A 162 1.55 -0.20 7.88
CA LEU A 162 2.03 -1.18 6.90
C LEU A 162 2.46 -2.51 7.54
N ASP A 163 3.13 -2.47 8.69
CA ASP A 163 3.57 -3.66 9.43
C ASP A 163 2.39 -4.54 9.86
N THR A 164 1.33 -3.90 10.36
CA THR A 164 0.08 -4.55 10.78
C THR A 164 -0.60 -5.19 9.58
N TYR A 165 -0.70 -4.44 8.48
CA TYR A 165 -1.26 -4.93 7.22
C TYR A 165 -0.51 -6.16 6.68
N VAL A 166 0.83 -6.08 6.60
CA VAL A 166 1.68 -7.18 6.11
C VAL A 166 1.56 -8.40 7.01
N THR A 167 1.56 -8.23 8.32
CA THR A 167 1.41 -9.33 9.29
C THR A 167 0.08 -10.05 9.11
N ARG A 168 -1.03 -9.29 9.02
CA ARG A 168 -2.38 -9.82 8.85
C ARG A 168 -2.55 -10.68 7.60
N HIS A 169 -1.87 -10.32 6.50
CA HIS A 169 -1.95 -11.01 5.21
C HIS A 169 -0.85 -12.04 4.96
N SER A 170 0.20 -12.04 5.77
CA SER A 170 1.26 -13.06 5.72
C SER A 170 0.95 -14.28 6.58
N ALA A 171 0.08 -14.14 7.59
CA ALA A 171 -0.36 -15.25 8.41
C ALA A 171 -1.14 -16.27 7.56
N PRO A 172 -0.88 -17.59 7.71
CA PRO A 172 -1.71 -18.59 7.07
C PRO A 172 -3.14 -18.41 7.56
N THR A 173 -4.09 -18.29 6.62
CA THR A 173 -5.52 -18.24 6.96
C THR A 173 -5.82 -19.44 7.85
N PRO A 174 -6.35 -19.27 9.07
CA PRO A 174 -6.74 -20.42 9.88
C PRO A 174 -7.72 -21.22 9.05
N HIS A 175 -7.33 -22.46 8.73
CA HIS A 175 -8.25 -23.40 8.10
C HIS A 175 -9.43 -23.53 9.07
N PRO A 176 -10.68 -23.33 8.64
CA PRO A 176 -11.80 -23.59 9.52
C PRO A 176 -11.63 -25.03 9.99
N ALA A 177 -11.53 -25.21 11.31
CA ALA A 177 -11.44 -26.53 11.90
C ALA A 177 -12.57 -27.36 11.27
N GLY A 178 -12.18 -28.46 10.61
CA GLY A 178 -13.16 -29.39 10.06
C GLY A 178 -14.19 -29.74 11.13
N PRO A 179 -15.44 -30.05 10.74
CA PRO A 179 -16.48 -30.36 11.70
C PRO A 179 -15.96 -31.40 12.70
N PRO A 180 -16.27 -31.26 13.99
CA PRO A 180 -15.80 -32.20 15.00
C PRO A 180 -16.14 -33.63 14.55
N PRO A 181 -15.26 -34.61 14.79
CA PRO A 181 -15.55 -35.99 14.44
C PRO A 181 -16.90 -36.36 15.04
N ALA A 182 -17.80 -36.88 14.21
CA ALA A 182 -19.14 -37.26 14.63
C ALA A 182 -19.01 -38.12 15.89
N GLU A 183 -19.58 -37.65 17.00
CA GLU A 183 -19.73 -38.45 18.20
C GLU A 183 -20.34 -39.79 17.78
N ALA A 184 -19.61 -40.87 18.04
CA ALA A 184 -20.10 -42.22 17.82
C ALA A 184 -21.44 -42.31 18.56
N ARG A 185 -22.54 -42.44 17.79
CA ARG A 185 -23.87 -42.69 18.34
C ARG A 185 -23.74 -43.88 19.28
N ARG A 186 -23.93 -43.63 20.58
CA ARG A 186 -24.12 -44.71 21.55
C ARG A 186 -25.30 -45.54 21.05
N PRO A 187 -25.18 -46.88 21.01
CA PRO A 187 -26.30 -47.72 20.63
C PRO A 187 -27.45 -47.46 21.60
N ASP A 188 -28.61 -47.19 21.03
CA ASP A 188 -29.86 -46.99 21.73
C ASP A 188 -30.24 -48.30 22.44
N PRO A 189 -30.33 -48.34 23.79
CA PRO A 189 -30.66 -49.56 24.54
C PRO A 189 -32.11 -50.02 24.33
N THR A 190 -32.91 -49.29 23.55
CA THR A 190 -34.31 -49.63 23.25
C THR A 190 -34.55 -50.22 21.85
N ALA A 191 -33.49 -50.54 21.09
CA ALA A 191 -33.66 -51.21 19.79
C ALA A 191 -34.17 -52.67 19.96
N PRO A 192 -35.30 -53.06 19.33
CA PRO A 192 -35.82 -54.42 19.44
C PRO A 192 -34.93 -55.43 18.70
N GLU A 193 -34.74 -56.62 19.30
CA GLU A 193 -33.97 -57.72 18.72
C GLU A 193 -34.53 -58.15 17.36
N PRO A 194 -33.67 -58.40 16.35
CA PRO A 194 -34.10 -58.98 15.09
C PRO A 194 -34.48 -60.46 15.28
N PRO A 195 -35.49 -60.96 14.55
CA PRO A 195 -35.96 -62.33 14.71
C PRO A 195 -34.95 -63.36 14.20
N PRO A 196 -34.93 -64.58 14.76
CA PRO A 196 -33.97 -65.60 14.39
C PRO A 196 -34.18 -66.10 12.96
N HIS A 197 -33.09 -66.10 12.18
CA HIS A 197 -33.04 -66.72 10.85
C HIS A 197 -33.27 -68.24 10.96
N LYS A 198 -34.27 -68.75 10.22
CA LYS A 198 -34.42 -70.17 9.96
C LYS A 198 -33.34 -70.61 8.96
N GLY A 199 -32.46 -71.50 9.41
CA GLY A 199 -31.49 -72.18 8.55
C GLY A 199 -32.17 -73.17 7.59
N HIS A 200 -31.58 -73.31 6.41
CA HIS A 200 -31.77 -74.44 5.50
C HIS A 200 -30.69 -75.48 5.77
#